data_AF-A0A963H7D3-F1
#
_entry.id   AF-A0A963H7D3-F1
#
_cell.length_a   1.000
_cell.length_b   1.000
_cell.length_c   1.000
_cell.angle_alpha   90.00
_cell.angle_beta   90.00
_cell.angle_gamma   90.00
#
_symmetry.space_group_name_H-M   'P 1'
#
loop_
_entity.id
_entity.type
_entity.pdbx_description
1 polymer ?
#
loop_
_entity_poly.entity_id
_entity_poly.type
_entity_poly.pdbx_seq_one_letter_code
_entity_poly.pdbx_strand_id
1 'polypeptide(L)'
;VARQMGAELVIAVDISARPSGKRGRGSLDVLLDAAAIMGNRIASVETAEAEIVVRPAVQGLTATAFEDRHRAILEGERAGFAAIAAIKERIARAQGTA
;
A
#
# COMPACT_ATOMS: atom_id res chain seq x y z
N VAL A 1 6.49 1.08 -12.62
CA VAL A 1 6.73 2.54 -12.78
C VAL A 1 8.07 2.99 -12.20
N ALA A 2 8.33 2.89 -10.89
CA ALA A 2 9.57 3.37 -10.28
C ALA A 2 10.85 2.80 -10.89
N ARG A 3 10.86 1.50 -11.25
CA ARG A 3 11.97 0.86 -11.97
C ARG A 3 12.27 1.48 -13.33
N GLN A 4 11.24 1.81 -14.09
CA GLN A 4 11.38 2.47 -15.41
C GLN A 4 11.94 3.90 -15.27
N MET A 5 11.80 4.51 -14.09
CA MET A 5 12.39 5.81 -13.76
C MET A 5 13.84 5.72 -13.25
N GLY A 6 14.46 4.53 -13.28
CA GLY A 6 15.85 4.34 -12.85
C GLY A 6 16.03 4.03 -11.37
N ALA A 7 14.96 3.68 -10.63
CA ALA A 7 15.10 3.26 -9.25
C ALA A 7 15.85 1.93 -9.14
N GLU A 8 16.93 1.89 -8.35
CA GLU A 8 17.70 0.68 -8.03
C GLU A 8 17.04 -0.16 -6.91
N LEU A 9 16.29 0.50 -6.04
CA LEU A 9 15.52 -0.09 -4.96
C LEU A 9 14.12 0.53 -4.95
N VAL A 10 13.08 -0.30 -4.89
CA VAL A 10 11.69 0.10 -4.85
C VAL A 10 11.04 -0.40 -3.56
N ILE A 11 10.53 0.55 -2.78
CA ILE A 11 9.76 0.31 -1.57
C ILE A 11 8.33 0.75 -1.86
N ALA A 12 7.42 -0.21 -1.97
CA ALA A 12 6.01 0.08 -2.17
C ALA A 12 5.29 0.28 -0.83
N VAL A 13 4.35 1.21 -0.80
CA VAL A 13 3.42 1.40 0.32
C VAL A 13 2.01 1.12 -0.20
N ASP A 14 1.41 0.02 0.26
CA ASP A 14 0.11 -0.45 -0.19
C ASP A 14 -0.97 -0.05 0.83
N ILE A 15 -1.82 0.91 0.42
CA ILE A 15 -2.99 1.42 1.15
C ILE A 15 -4.29 1.11 0.41
N SER A 16 -4.29 0.12 -0.50
CA SER A 16 -5.40 -0.03 -1.43
C SER A 16 -6.73 -0.35 -0.71
N ALA A 17 -7.80 0.29 -1.20
CA ALA A 17 -9.13 0.16 -0.64
C ALA A 17 -9.67 -1.26 -0.83
N ARG A 18 -10.22 -1.86 0.23
CA ARG A 18 -10.81 -3.20 0.15
C ARG A 18 -12.28 -3.10 -0.28
N PRO A 19 -12.78 -4.02 -1.14
CA PRO A 19 -14.20 -4.09 -1.47
C PRO A 19 -15.02 -4.25 -0.20
N SER A 20 -16.17 -3.58 -0.09
CA SER A 20 -16.86 -3.52 1.20
C SER A 20 -17.47 -4.86 1.63
N GLY A 21 -17.60 -5.82 0.69
CA GLY A 21 -18.08 -7.18 0.96
C GLY A 21 -19.55 -7.27 1.39
N LYS A 22 -20.24 -6.14 1.52
CA LYS A 22 -21.66 -6.06 1.92
C LYS A 22 -22.54 -6.68 0.83
N ARG A 23 -23.43 -7.59 1.20
CA ARG A 23 -24.41 -8.23 0.31
C ARG A 23 -25.72 -7.42 0.30
N GLY A 24 -26.38 -7.30 -0.86
CA GLY A 24 -27.70 -6.65 -1.00
C GLY A 24 -27.66 -5.15 -1.32
N ARG A 25 -26.70 -4.70 -2.13
CA ARG A 25 -26.44 -3.29 -2.41
C ARG A 25 -27.01 -2.80 -3.75
N GLY A 26 -27.26 -1.49 -3.85
CA GLY A 26 -27.69 -0.83 -5.08
C GLY A 26 -26.61 -0.80 -6.16
N SER A 27 -26.96 -0.39 -7.39
CA SER A 27 -26.04 -0.38 -8.53
C SER A 27 -24.75 0.43 -8.31
N LEU A 28 -24.82 1.55 -7.57
CA LEU A 28 -23.66 2.40 -7.27
C LEU A 28 -22.58 1.65 -6.48
N ASP A 29 -22.98 0.87 -5.50
CA ASP A 29 -22.08 0.12 -4.65
C ASP A 29 -21.32 -0.99 -5.40
N VAL A 30 -21.98 -1.59 -6.39
CA VAL A 30 -21.35 -2.58 -7.28
C VAL A 30 -20.28 -1.91 -8.13
N LEU A 31 -20.53 -0.69 -8.62
CA LEU A 31 -19.53 0.10 -9.36
C LEU A 31 -18.33 0.46 -8.48
N LEU A 32 -18.57 0.88 -7.24
CA LEU A 32 -17.50 1.20 -6.28
C LEU A 32 -16.66 -0.03 -5.92
N ASP A 33 -17.29 -1.18 -5.70
CA ASP A 33 -16.57 -2.44 -5.47
C ASP A 33 -15.76 -2.85 -6.71
N ALA A 34 -16.31 -2.71 -7.92
CA ALA A 34 -15.59 -3.00 -9.15
C ALA A 34 -14.35 -2.10 -9.31
N ALA A 35 -14.47 -0.81 -9.00
CA ALA A 35 -13.35 0.13 -8.98
C ALA A 35 -12.28 -0.29 -7.94
N ALA A 36 -12.69 -0.69 -6.74
CA ALA A 36 -11.76 -1.17 -5.71
C ALA A 36 -11.05 -2.48 -6.12
N ILE A 37 -11.79 -3.44 -6.72
CA ILE A 37 -11.22 -4.70 -7.20
C ILE A 37 -10.19 -4.45 -8.30
N MET A 38 -10.52 -3.59 -9.27
CA MET A 38 -9.61 -3.25 -10.37
C MET A 38 -8.38 -2.49 -9.86
N GLY A 39 -8.56 -1.51 -8.98
CA GLY A 39 -7.47 -0.78 -8.34
C GLY A 39 -6.52 -1.72 -7.57
N ASN A 40 -7.07 -2.65 -6.81
CA ASN A 40 -6.27 -3.66 -6.09
C ASN A 40 -5.49 -4.58 -7.04
N ARG A 41 -6.08 -4.97 -8.17
CA ARG A 41 -5.40 -5.76 -9.20
C ARG A 41 -4.20 -5.00 -9.77
N ILE A 42 -4.39 -3.72 -10.14
CA ILE A 42 -3.31 -2.88 -10.67
C ILE A 42 -2.21 -2.72 -9.61
N ALA A 43 -2.57 -2.34 -8.39
CA ALA A 43 -1.62 -2.20 -7.28
C ALA A 43 -0.84 -3.50 -7.03
N SER A 44 -1.48 -4.67 -7.11
CA SER A 44 -0.80 -5.95 -6.93
C SER A 44 0.24 -6.24 -8.01
N VAL A 45 0.00 -5.81 -9.25
CA VAL A 45 0.95 -5.95 -10.36
C VAL A 45 2.11 -4.97 -10.19
N GLU A 46 1.83 -3.72 -9.86
CA GLU A 46 2.87 -2.70 -9.68
C GLU A 46 3.75 -2.96 -8.44
N THR A 47 3.17 -3.50 -7.38
CA THR A 47 3.91 -3.85 -6.15
C THR A 47 4.68 -5.16 -6.25
N ALA A 48 4.42 -6.00 -7.25
CA ALA A 48 5.17 -7.24 -7.48
C ALA A 48 6.65 -6.98 -7.83
N GLU A 49 6.97 -5.79 -8.35
CA GLU A 49 8.33 -5.37 -8.71
C GLU A 49 9.09 -4.70 -7.54
N ALA A 50 8.47 -4.58 -6.35
CA ALA A 50 9.08 -3.94 -5.19
C ALA A 50 9.87 -4.95 -4.34
N GLU A 51 11.03 -4.54 -3.83
CA GLU A 51 11.81 -5.37 -2.90
C GLU A 51 11.14 -5.47 -1.53
N ILE A 52 10.41 -4.42 -1.15
CA ILE A 52 9.74 -4.30 0.13
C ILE A 52 8.36 -3.71 -0.13
N VAL A 53 7.33 -4.35 0.41
CA VAL A 53 5.96 -3.83 0.43
C VAL A 53 5.56 -3.57 1.87
N VAL A 54 5.36 -2.30 2.21
CA VAL A 54 4.85 -1.85 3.52
C VAL A 54 3.33 -1.76 3.43
N ARG A 55 2.62 -2.42 4.36
CA ARG A 55 1.15 -2.44 4.43
C ARG A 55 0.67 -1.90 5.77
N PRO A 56 0.41 -0.59 5.88
CA PRO A 56 -0.18 0.01 7.07
C PRO A 56 -1.57 -0.57 7.39
N ALA A 57 -1.91 -0.68 8.68
CA ALA A 57 -3.20 -1.21 9.13
C ALA A 57 -4.31 -0.13 9.08
N VAL A 58 -4.58 0.40 7.89
CA VAL A 58 -5.57 1.46 7.66
C VAL A 58 -7.00 0.93 7.44
N GLN A 59 -7.27 -0.33 7.78
CA GLN A 59 -8.60 -0.91 7.59
C GLN A 59 -9.63 -0.19 8.47
N GLY A 60 -10.75 0.20 7.86
CA GLY A 60 -11.79 0.99 8.53
C GLY A 60 -11.58 2.50 8.46
N LEU A 61 -10.42 2.97 7.98
CA LEU A 61 -10.24 4.36 7.59
C LEU A 61 -10.81 4.55 6.18
N THR A 62 -11.78 5.44 6.05
CA THR A 62 -12.36 5.77 4.74
C THR A 62 -11.61 6.96 4.14
N ALA A 63 -11.48 6.99 2.82
CA ALA A 63 -10.83 8.11 2.12
C ALA A 63 -11.51 9.46 2.38
N THR A 64 -12.75 9.45 2.87
CA THR A 64 -13.56 10.62 3.20
C THR A 64 -13.49 11.04 4.68
N ALA A 65 -12.89 10.23 5.56
CA ALA A 65 -12.82 10.50 6.99
C ALA A 65 -11.53 11.27 7.37
N PHE A 66 -11.53 12.58 7.11
CA PHE A 66 -10.39 13.45 7.40
C PHE A 66 -10.10 13.62 8.91
N GLU A 67 -11.10 13.41 9.76
CA GLU A 67 -10.95 13.44 11.22
C GLU A 67 -10.05 12.30 11.73
N ASP A 68 -10.01 11.17 11.03
CA ASP A 68 -9.17 10.02 11.38
C ASP A 68 -7.73 10.13 10.84
N ARG A 69 -7.32 11.27 10.25
CA ARG A 69 -5.97 11.44 9.66
C ARG A 69 -4.86 11.05 10.63
N HIS A 70 -5.03 11.36 11.91
CA HIS A 70 -4.00 11.09 12.92
C HIS A 70 -3.77 9.59 13.07
N ARG A 71 -4.83 8.79 13.03
CA ARG A 71 -4.73 7.32 13.08
C ARG A 71 -4.05 6.77 11.83
N ALA A 72 -4.35 7.32 10.65
CA ALA A 72 -3.67 6.93 9.42
C ALA A 72 -2.15 7.16 9.51
N ILE A 73 -1.74 8.31 10.06
CA ILE A 73 -0.33 8.66 10.26
C ILE A 73 0.34 7.68 11.22
N LEU A 74 -0.28 7.40 12.37
CA LEU A 74 0.26 6.46 13.37
C LEU A 74 0.44 5.05 12.81
N GLU A 75 -0.53 4.53 12.06
CA GLU A 75 -0.41 3.21 11.43
C GLU A 75 0.65 3.19 10.33
N GLY A 76 0.81 4.30 9.60
CA GLY A 76 1.89 4.50 8.64
C GLY A 76 3.27 4.51 9.29
N GLU A 77 3.44 5.26 10.37
CA GLU A 77 4.67 5.29 11.17
C GLU A 77 5.01 3.91 11.71
N ARG A 78 4.03 3.24 12.33
CA ARG A 78 4.21 1.90 12.90
C ARG A 78 4.69 0.89 11.85
N ALA A 79 4.04 0.86 10.69
CA ALA A 79 4.40 -0.04 9.60
C ALA A 79 5.76 0.32 8.98
N GLY A 80 6.05 1.62 8.84
CA GLY A 80 7.33 2.12 8.36
C GLY A 80 8.49 1.75 9.29
N PHE A 81 8.35 2.00 10.59
CA PHE A 81 9.36 1.64 11.61
C PHE A 81 9.64 0.13 11.62
N ALA A 82 8.60 -0.70 11.48
CA ALA A 82 8.77 -2.15 11.40
C ALA A 82 9.57 -2.59 10.15
N ALA A 83 9.52 -1.82 9.06
CA ALA A 83 10.23 -2.14 7.82
C ALA A 83 11.68 -1.63 7.79
N ILE A 84 12.11 -0.74 8.71
CA ILE A 84 13.44 -0.09 8.67
C ILE A 84 14.58 -1.10 8.59
N ALA A 85 14.53 -2.19 9.37
CA ALA A 85 15.59 -3.19 9.38
C ALA A 85 15.78 -3.83 8.00
N ALA A 86 14.67 -4.27 7.38
CA ALA A 86 14.68 -4.84 6.04
C ALA A 86 15.12 -3.82 4.97
N ILE A 87 14.70 -2.56 5.10
CA ILE A 87 15.11 -1.48 4.19
C ILE A 87 16.63 -1.28 4.26
N LYS A 88 17.20 -1.17 5.46
CA LYS A 88 18.65 -1.01 5.65
C LYS A 88 19.43 -2.19 5.06
N GLU A 89 18.96 -3.41 5.25
CA GLU A 89 19.58 -4.62 4.68
C GLU A 89 19.59 -4.57 3.14
N ARG A 90 18.48 -4.15 2.52
CA ARG A 90 18.40 -4.03 1.05
C ARG A 90 19.28 -2.92 0.50
N ILE A 91 19.38 -1.78 1.20
CA ILE A 91 20.30 -0.70 0.86
C ILE A 91 21.75 -1.19 0.92
N ALA A 92 22.15 -1.88 2.00
CA ALA A 92 23.52 -2.38 2.14
C ALA A 92 23.90 -3.37 1.02
N ARG A 93 22.98 -4.28 0.65
CA ARG A 93 23.18 -5.18 -0.49
C ARG A 93 23.31 -4.44 -1.81
N ALA A 94 22.51 -3.40 -2.04
CA ALA A 94 22.58 -2.61 -3.26
C ALA A 94 23.89 -1.81 -3.36
N GLN A 95 24.45 -1.38 -2.23
CA GLN A 95 25.72 -0.63 -2.15
C GLN A 95 26.98 -1.50 -2.18
N GLY A 96 26.85 -2.84 -2.22
CA GLY A 96 28.00 -3.76 -2.21
C GLY A 96 28.79 -3.73 -0.90
N THR A 97 28.20 -3.24 0.19
CA THR A 97 28.82 -3.17 1.53
C THR A 97 28.52 -4.38 2.40
N ALA A 98 27.95 -5.44 1.82
CA ALA A 98 27.58 -6.71 2.46
C ALA A 98 28.11 -7.91 1.67
#